data_AF-A0A957XKW8-F1
#
_entry.id   AF-A0A957XKW8-F1
#
_cell.length_a   1.000
_cell.length_b   1.000
_cell.length_c   1.000
_cell.angle_alpha   90.00
_cell.angle_beta   90.00
_cell.angle_gamma   90.00
#
_symmetry.space_group_name_H-M   'P 1'
#
loop_
_entity.id
_entity.type
_entity.pdbx_description
1 polymer ?
#
loop_
_entity_poly.entity_id
_entity_poly.type
_entity_poly.pdbx_seq_one_letter_code
_entity_poly.pdbx_strand_id
1 'polypeptide(L)'
;MVEIAISMPILIFLLIGVFEVGSALRSYLVLVNVNREITRFAVRPGYLDFSTEGTIKETYKDVFKWVGSANAGKWDEMLIENAGQLDLDFGDDGSSTLIVSHVVVDTGLPCENIDDPECNSCDNFLKSSHPTFTQDDIIVHPGIAGMEYQAQSFGPEATSTGDRPTQIKYNLLAEELARQNNQFNCEVLKRGGVPSANNAIVTELYHDQPQLFGFPLISNPFTDPVPLYTHTVMRLLGGTRGINDNTVGPLCKAYPMTAPQSIIDSLSLGSSVDILGGAGPSDWGWLSWNPGEDDENYLNDELSYDEMSVNDYTNPNQAEDHTLNVGDYVKSFNGTVNSSDTRALMEALVGQEIVIPIWDDPDGFVTLDNPNGPPPKVQAYLISSFVKVRIEAVDDITIPQKTIMATYLGPAEDCMPPASP
;
A
#
# COMPACT_ATOMS: atom_id res chain seq x y z
N MET A 1 51.56 -12.13 44.78
CA MET A 1 51.69 -11.44 43.46
C MET A 1 51.03 -12.21 42.33
N VAL A 2 51.18 -13.54 42.25
CA VAL A 2 50.58 -14.36 41.16
C VAL A 2 49.04 -14.26 41.09
N GLU A 3 48.35 -14.22 42.24
CA GLU A 3 46.87 -14.12 42.28
C GLU A 3 46.33 -12.80 41.71
N ILE A 4 47.04 -11.69 41.94
CA ILE A 4 46.67 -10.36 41.40
C ILE A 4 46.92 -10.33 39.89
N ALA A 5 48.01 -10.96 39.42
CA ALA A 5 48.33 -11.01 37.99
C ALA A 5 47.28 -11.75 37.16
N ILE A 6 46.55 -12.69 37.76
CA ILE A 6 45.48 -13.45 37.09
C ILE A 6 44.11 -12.77 37.28
N SER A 7 43.81 -12.29 38.49
CA SER A 7 42.49 -11.73 38.79
C SER A 7 42.28 -10.32 38.22
N MET A 8 43.33 -9.49 38.15
CA MET A 8 43.21 -8.11 37.69
C MET A 8 42.78 -7.98 36.22
N PRO A 9 43.36 -8.72 35.24
CA PRO A 9 42.88 -8.68 33.86
C PRO A 9 41.40 -9.09 33.77
N ILE A 10 40.99 -10.16 34.45
CA ILE A 10 39.60 -10.65 34.43
C ILE A 10 38.64 -9.57 34.96
N LEU A 11 39.00 -8.91 36.06
CA LEU A 11 38.19 -7.83 36.62
C LEU A 11 38.11 -6.62 35.68
N ILE A 12 39.21 -6.28 34.98
CA ILE A 12 39.21 -5.21 33.96
C ILE A 12 38.32 -5.61 32.77
N PHE A 13 38.40 -6.85 32.29
CA PHE A 13 37.54 -7.36 31.22
C PHE A 13 36.07 -7.29 31.60
N LEU A 14 35.74 -7.72 32.83
CA LEU A 14 34.37 -7.66 33.34
C LEU A 14 33.88 -6.21 33.46
N LEU A 15 34.70 -5.33 34.04
CA LEU A 15 34.36 -3.92 34.21
C LEU A 15 34.05 -3.26 32.86
N ILE A 16 34.89 -3.52 31.86
CA ILE A 16 34.71 -2.92 30.54
C ILE A 16 33.53 -3.53 29.80
N GLY A 17 33.31 -4.85 29.90
CA GLY A 17 32.09 -5.47 29.41
C GLY A 17 30.82 -4.85 30.00
N VAL A 18 30.83 -4.52 31.30
CA VAL A 18 29.70 -3.82 31.95
C VAL A 18 29.51 -2.41 31.39
N PHE A 19 30.58 -1.66 31.14
CA PHE A 19 30.48 -0.32 30.55
C PHE A 19 30.01 -0.36 29.09
N GLU A 20 30.52 -1.26 28.26
CA GLU A 20 30.10 -1.41 26.86
C GLU A 20 28.63 -1.81 26.76
N VAL A 21 28.20 -2.83 27.51
CA VAL A 21 26.79 -3.25 27.57
C VAL A 21 25.92 -2.13 28.12
N GLY A 22 26.36 -1.41 29.15
CA GLY A 22 25.65 -0.26 29.69
C GLY A 22 25.48 0.88 28.68
N SER A 23 26.53 1.17 27.91
CA SER A 23 26.49 2.16 26.83
C SER A 23 25.52 1.73 25.72
N ALA A 24 25.63 0.50 25.23
CA ALA A 24 24.75 -0.04 24.19
C ALA A 24 23.27 -0.08 24.63
N LEU A 25 22.98 -0.48 25.87
CA LEU A 25 21.62 -0.45 26.43
C LEU A 25 21.07 0.98 26.53
N ARG A 26 21.88 1.95 26.94
CA ARG A 26 21.49 3.36 26.97
C ARG A 26 21.16 3.83 25.55
N SER A 27 22.02 3.53 24.58
CA SER A 27 21.80 3.89 23.18
C SER A 27 20.53 3.27 22.62
N TYR A 28 20.28 1.99 22.92
CA TYR A 28 19.06 1.30 22.54
C TYR A 28 17.80 1.96 23.13
N LEU A 29 17.81 2.34 24.41
CA LEU A 29 16.68 3.03 25.03
C LEU A 29 16.40 4.40 24.40
N VAL A 30 17.45 5.13 24.03
CA VAL A 30 17.31 6.39 23.29
C VAL A 30 16.73 6.12 21.91
N LEU A 31 17.23 5.10 21.20
CA LEU A 31 16.78 4.71 19.87
C LEU A 31 15.29 4.35 19.86
N VAL A 32 14.81 3.56 20.83
CA VAL A 32 13.39 3.20 20.98
C VAL A 32 12.52 4.44 21.19
N ASN A 33 12.96 5.39 22.01
CA ASN A 33 12.22 6.63 22.25
C ASN A 33 12.18 7.52 21.00
N VAL A 34 13.31 7.67 20.31
CA VAL A 34 13.39 8.41 19.05
C VAL A 34 12.46 7.78 18.02
N ASN A 35 12.55 6.46 17.83
CA ASN A 35 11.73 5.75 16.86
C ASN A 35 10.23 5.92 17.14
N ARG A 36 9.81 5.76 18.40
CA ARG A 36 8.42 5.99 18.81
C ARG A 36 7.94 7.40 18.50
N GLU A 37 8.79 8.40 18.74
CA GLU A 37 8.45 9.78 18.45
C GLU A 37 8.38 10.05 16.94
N ILE A 38 9.27 9.47 16.14
CA ILE A 38 9.20 9.51 14.67
C ILE A 38 7.85 8.99 14.19
N THR A 39 7.46 7.78 14.62
CA THR A 39 6.18 7.21 14.22
C THR A 39 5.03 8.12 14.64
N ARG A 40 5.09 8.67 15.87
CA ARG A 40 4.05 9.59 16.38
C ARG A 40 3.92 10.86 15.55
N PHE A 41 5.02 11.39 15.02
CA PHE A 41 4.98 12.54 14.13
C PHE A 41 4.47 12.16 12.75
N ALA A 42 4.92 11.03 12.22
CA ALA A 42 4.52 10.50 10.92
C ALA A 42 3.01 10.22 10.82
N VAL A 43 2.37 9.74 11.89
CA VAL A 43 0.91 9.49 11.90
C VAL A 43 0.03 10.75 12.02
N ARG A 44 0.61 11.95 12.10
CA ARG A 44 -0.20 13.17 12.22
C ARG A 44 -0.86 13.50 10.87
N PRO A 45 -2.15 13.85 10.84
CA PRO A 45 -2.81 14.29 9.62
C PRO A 45 -2.06 15.45 8.96
N GLY A 46 -1.87 15.37 7.63
CA GLY A 46 -1.15 16.37 6.83
C GLY A 46 0.38 16.33 6.93
N TYR A 47 0.96 15.41 7.72
CA TYR A 47 2.42 15.21 7.81
C TYR A 47 2.95 14.08 6.95
N LEU A 48 2.11 13.22 6.40
CA LEU A 48 2.47 12.28 5.35
C LEU A 48 1.32 12.31 4.36
N ASP A 49 1.59 12.88 3.20
CA ASP A 49 0.65 12.88 2.09
C ASP A 49 1.14 11.84 1.08
N PHE A 50 0.42 10.73 0.98
CA PHE A 50 0.72 9.67 0.03
C PHE A 50 0.04 9.89 -1.31
N SER A 51 -0.80 10.92 -1.45
CA SER A 51 -1.59 11.17 -2.66
C SER A 51 -0.73 11.47 -3.89
N THR A 52 0.49 11.98 -3.70
CA THR A 52 1.40 12.28 -4.81
C THR A 52 2.83 11.84 -4.47
N GLU A 53 3.42 10.96 -5.28
CA GLU A 53 4.77 10.41 -5.03
C GLU A 53 5.84 11.50 -4.82
N GLY A 54 5.72 12.63 -5.53
CA GLY A 54 6.63 13.78 -5.41
C GLY A 54 6.57 14.49 -4.05
N THR A 55 5.39 14.60 -3.43
CA THR A 55 5.27 15.21 -2.10
C THR A 55 5.75 14.28 -1.00
N ILE A 56 5.67 12.97 -1.19
CA ILE A 56 6.13 11.96 -0.22
C ILE A 56 7.59 12.22 0.19
N LYS A 57 8.50 12.37 -0.77
CA LYS A 57 9.93 12.61 -0.50
C LYS A 57 10.19 13.93 0.23
N GLU A 58 9.47 15.00 -0.13
CA GLU A 58 9.61 16.30 0.54
C GLU A 58 9.06 16.27 1.96
N THR A 59 7.94 15.59 2.13
CA THR A 59 7.23 15.48 3.41
C THR A 59 8.03 14.63 4.40
N TYR A 60 8.62 13.52 3.94
CA TYR A 60 9.54 12.75 4.78
C TYR A 60 10.75 13.57 5.21
N LYS A 61 11.30 14.46 4.36
CA LYS A 61 12.40 15.36 4.78
C LYS A 61 12.01 16.23 5.98
N ASP A 62 10.74 16.58 6.16
CA ASP A 62 10.32 17.32 7.34
C ASP A 62 10.27 16.44 8.60
N VAL A 63 9.92 15.15 8.47
CA VAL A 63 10.13 14.16 9.54
C VAL A 63 11.62 14.06 9.87
N PHE A 64 12.52 14.03 8.88
CA PHE A 64 13.98 14.05 9.12
C PHE A 64 14.46 15.30 9.81
N LYS A 65 14.03 16.48 9.34
CA LYS A 65 14.36 17.75 9.99
C LYS A 65 13.87 17.76 11.43
N TRP A 66 12.68 17.20 11.68
CA TRP A 66 12.16 17.08 13.04
C TRP A 66 13.07 16.19 13.90
N VAL A 67 13.43 14.99 13.43
CA VAL A 67 14.37 14.08 14.12
C VAL A 67 15.71 14.74 14.37
N GLY A 68 16.29 15.34 13.33
CA GLY A 68 17.55 16.06 13.40
C GLY A 68 17.47 17.25 14.36
N SER A 69 16.37 17.99 14.40
CA SER A 69 16.20 19.13 15.33
C SER A 69 15.94 18.70 16.77
N ALA A 70 15.19 17.62 16.98
CA ALA A 70 14.96 17.01 18.27
C ALA A 70 16.25 16.40 18.83
N ASN A 71 17.15 15.91 17.95
CA ASN A 71 18.44 15.32 18.29
C ASN A 71 19.65 16.29 18.26
N ALA A 72 19.60 17.39 17.54
CA ALA A 72 20.68 18.38 17.48
C ALA A 72 20.52 19.49 18.52
N GLY A 73 19.61 19.32 19.47
CA GLY A 73 19.50 20.21 20.60
C GLY A 73 19.11 21.65 20.27
N LYS A 74 18.34 21.86 19.20
CA LYS A 74 17.81 23.18 18.86
C LYS A 74 16.58 23.57 19.71
N TRP A 75 16.55 23.11 20.95
CA TRP A 75 15.82 23.74 22.04
C TRP A 75 16.78 24.75 22.65
N ASP A 76 16.63 26.03 22.29
CA ASP A 76 17.34 27.20 22.83
C ASP A 76 18.32 26.90 23.99
N GLU A 77 19.63 26.89 23.69
CA GLU A 77 20.81 27.20 24.51
C GLU A 77 20.89 26.79 26.01
N MET A 78 19.94 26.10 26.63
CA MET A 78 19.83 26.08 28.09
C MET A 78 19.91 24.69 28.75
N LEU A 79 19.95 23.57 28.00
CA LEU A 79 19.95 22.23 28.63
C LEU A 79 20.90 21.17 28.02
N ILE A 80 21.70 21.50 27.01
CA ILE A 80 22.40 20.49 26.18
C ILE A 80 23.92 20.64 26.26
N GLU A 81 24.45 20.49 27.46
CA GLU A 81 25.88 20.19 27.64
C GLU A 81 26.13 18.87 28.41
N ASN A 82 25.11 18.23 28.99
CA ASN A 82 25.36 17.09 29.90
C ASN A 82 24.53 15.82 29.65
N ALA A 83 23.66 15.78 28.64
CA ALA A 83 22.95 14.55 28.26
C ALA A 83 23.41 14.13 26.87
N GLY A 84 24.52 13.37 26.79
CA GLY A 84 25.12 12.89 25.55
C GLY A 84 24.09 12.25 24.62
N GLN A 85 23.67 13.03 23.63
CA GLN A 85 22.64 12.69 22.65
C GLN A 85 23.23 11.68 21.65
N LEU A 86 22.42 10.74 21.16
CA LEU A 86 22.89 9.84 20.11
C LEU A 86 23.17 10.69 18.86
N ASP A 87 24.35 10.51 18.27
CA ASP A 87 24.69 11.13 17.00
C ASP A 87 24.02 10.32 15.87
N LEU A 88 22.75 10.62 15.63
CA LEU A 88 21.98 10.03 14.54
C LEU A 88 22.31 10.79 13.25
N ASP A 89 23.30 10.28 12.53
CA ASP A 89 23.63 10.74 11.18
C ASP A 89 22.95 9.83 10.15
N PHE A 90 22.09 10.44 9.33
CA PHE A 90 21.36 9.80 8.23
C PHE A 90 21.88 10.26 6.85
N GLY A 91 23.05 10.89 6.80
CA GLY A 91 23.73 11.15 5.53
C GLY A 91 24.12 9.85 4.82
N ASP A 92 24.59 9.96 3.57
CA ASP A 92 24.98 8.80 2.75
C ASP A 92 26.11 7.97 3.40
N ASP A 93 26.96 8.60 4.22
CA ASP A 93 28.03 7.98 5.01
C ASP A 93 27.65 7.84 6.51
N GLY A 94 26.37 8.08 6.84
CA GLY A 94 25.87 8.15 8.22
C GLY A 94 25.88 6.81 8.94
N SER A 95 25.84 6.83 10.27
CA SER A 95 25.78 5.62 11.10
C SER A 95 24.38 5.01 11.18
N SER A 96 23.35 5.73 10.72
CA SER A 96 21.95 5.44 11.02
C SER A 96 21.11 5.36 9.75
N THR A 97 20.19 4.39 9.71
CA THR A 97 19.24 4.23 8.61
C THR A 97 17.83 4.26 9.18
N LEU A 98 16.97 5.11 8.62
CA LEU A 98 15.55 5.19 8.98
C LEU A 98 14.74 4.72 7.78
N ILE A 99 13.90 3.72 7.99
CA ILE A 99 12.91 3.28 7.00
C ILE A 99 11.54 3.66 7.56
N VAL A 100 10.75 4.37 6.76
CA VAL A 100 9.35 4.65 7.09
C VAL A 100 8.47 4.02 6.04
N SER A 101 7.49 3.24 6.49
CA SER A 101 6.61 2.46 5.64
C SER A 101 5.16 2.73 6.01
N HIS A 102 4.30 2.78 5.01
CA HIS A 102 2.86 2.85 5.17
C HIS A 102 2.22 1.52 4.80
N VAL A 103 1.39 1.00 5.69
CA VAL A 103 0.58 -0.19 5.46
C VAL A 103 -0.87 0.23 5.58
N VAL A 104 -1.63 0.09 4.50
CA VAL A 104 -3.04 0.45 4.42
C VAL A 104 -3.83 -0.83 4.51
N VAL A 105 -4.78 -0.85 5.44
CA VAL A 105 -5.70 -1.95 5.56
C VAL A 105 -7.08 -1.38 5.80
N ASP A 106 -7.81 -1.15 4.71
CA ASP A 106 -9.25 -1.03 4.78
C ASP A 106 -9.86 -2.42 4.66
N THR A 107 -10.86 -2.73 5.47
CA THR A 107 -11.56 -4.01 5.34
C THR A 107 -13.06 -3.83 5.33
N GLY A 108 -13.52 -2.60 5.08
CA GLY A 108 -14.93 -2.22 4.96
C GLY A 108 -15.87 -3.01 5.87
N LEU A 109 -16.69 -3.85 5.24
CA LEU A 109 -17.59 -4.79 5.89
C LEU A 109 -16.86 -6.10 6.19
N PRO A 110 -16.83 -6.55 7.46
CA PRO A 110 -16.15 -7.80 7.81
C PRO A 110 -16.84 -9.05 7.22
N CYS A 111 -18.06 -8.90 6.71
CA CYS A 111 -18.88 -9.94 6.10
C CYS A 111 -19.93 -9.32 5.17
N GLU A 112 -20.37 -10.07 4.16
CA GLU A 112 -21.43 -9.65 3.22
C GLU A 112 -22.76 -9.39 3.93
N ASN A 113 -23.12 -10.25 4.89
CA ASN A 113 -24.34 -10.15 5.67
C ASN A 113 -24.06 -10.07 7.18
N ILE A 114 -24.19 -8.87 7.74
CA ILE A 114 -23.97 -8.61 9.17
C ILE A 114 -24.96 -9.34 10.10
N ASP A 115 -26.13 -9.71 9.58
CA ASP A 115 -27.12 -10.46 10.35
C ASP A 115 -26.78 -11.97 10.42
N ASP A 116 -25.79 -12.45 9.66
CA ASP A 116 -25.33 -13.83 9.74
C ASP A 116 -24.82 -14.13 11.17
N PRO A 117 -25.29 -15.21 11.83
CA PRO A 117 -24.80 -15.63 13.15
C PRO A 117 -23.28 -15.82 13.23
N GLU A 118 -22.64 -16.24 12.14
CA GLU A 118 -21.19 -16.40 12.07
C GLU A 118 -20.50 -15.04 12.11
N CYS A 119 -20.95 -14.08 11.30
CA CYS A 119 -20.46 -12.71 11.32
C CYS A 119 -20.75 -11.97 12.63
N ASN A 120 -21.87 -12.31 13.27
CA ASN A 120 -22.26 -11.76 14.56
C ASN A 120 -21.34 -12.16 15.72
N SER A 121 -20.30 -12.95 15.51
CA SER A 121 -19.28 -13.21 16.53
C SER A 121 -17.96 -12.53 16.16
N CYS A 122 -17.80 -11.25 16.53
CA CYS A 122 -16.59 -10.46 16.24
C CYS A 122 -15.30 -11.11 16.77
N ASP A 123 -15.37 -12.00 17.78
CA ASP A 123 -14.23 -12.74 18.32
C ASP A 123 -13.66 -13.78 17.35
N ASN A 124 -14.40 -14.16 16.30
CA ASN A 124 -13.98 -15.22 15.38
C ASN A 124 -13.02 -14.74 14.29
N PHE A 125 -12.92 -13.42 14.03
CA PHE A 125 -12.01 -12.89 12.99
C PHE A 125 -10.53 -13.07 13.30
N LEU A 126 -10.16 -13.32 14.56
CA LEU A 126 -8.79 -13.68 14.94
C LEU A 126 -8.43 -15.13 14.56
N LYS A 127 -9.43 -15.98 14.31
CA LYS A 127 -9.22 -17.37 13.87
C LYS A 127 -9.11 -17.39 12.35
N SER A 128 -8.05 -18.01 11.83
CA SER A 128 -7.71 -18.06 10.40
C SER A 128 -8.72 -18.79 9.49
N SER A 129 -9.89 -19.19 10.00
CA SER A 129 -10.88 -20.00 9.28
C SER A 129 -12.21 -19.29 9.08
N HIS A 130 -12.35 -18.03 9.49
CA HIS A 130 -13.58 -17.29 9.27
C HIS A 130 -13.62 -16.80 7.82
N PRO A 131 -14.68 -17.04 7.03
CA PRO A 131 -14.89 -16.32 5.79
C PRO A 131 -14.95 -14.82 6.10
N THR A 132 -14.00 -14.05 5.59
CA THR A 132 -14.03 -12.59 5.55
C THR A 132 -14.60 -12.18 4.20
N PHE A 133 -15.33 -11.08 4.17
CA PHE A 133 -15.72 -10.46 2.91
C PHE A 133 -14.51 -9.68 2.40
N THR A 134 -13.91 -10.15 1.30
CA THR A 134 -12.64 -9.60 0.79
C THR A 134 -12.81 -8.73 -0.44
N GLN A 135 -14.05 -8.61 -0.95
CA GLN A 135 -14.31 -7.89 -2.20
C GLN A 135 -14.17 -6.38 -2.03
N ASP A 136 -14.46 -5.85 -0.84
CA ASP A 136 -14.32 -4.44 -0.47
C ASP A 136 -13.07 -4.14 0.37
N ASP A 137 -12.24 -5.15 0.63
CA ASP A 137 -10.98 -4.96 1.36
C ASP A 137 -10.03 -4.09 0.53
N ILE A 138 -9.18 -3.28 1.15
CA ILE A 138 -8.07 -2.60 0.47
C ILE A 138 -6.84 -2.85 1.31
N ILE A 139 -6.02 -3.80 0.87
CA ILE A 139 -4.81 -4.19 1.58
C ILE A 139 -3.62 -3.80 0.73
N VAL A 140 -2.89 -2.78 1.17
CA VAL A 140 -1.78 -2.22 0.42
C VAL A 140 -0.56 -2.09 1.31
N HIS A 141 0.58 -2.53 0.81
CA HIS A 141 1.83 -2.43 1.53
C HIS A 141 3.04 -2.42 0.58
N PRO A 142 4.23 -1.98 1.04
CA PRO A 142 5.40 -1.84 0.19
C PRO A 142 5.97 -3.15 -0.39
N GLY A 143 5.54 -4.29 0.15
CA GLY A 143 5.89 -5.61 -0.39
C GLY A 143 5.10 -6.05 -1.62
N ILE A 144 4.09 -5.28 -2.07
CA ILE A 144 3.36 -5.53 -3.33
C ILE A 144 4.12 -4.85 -4.46
N ALA A 145 4.25 -5.53 -5.61
CA ALA A 145 4.86 -4.96 -6.79
C ALA A 145 4.16 -3.65 -7.20
N GLY A 146 4.92 -2.61 -7.53
CA GLY A 146 4.37 -1.28 -7.89
C GLY A 146 3.96 -0.42 -6.69
N MET A 147 3.93 -0.97 -5.47
CA MET A 147 3.59 -0.24 -4.24
C MET A 147 4.82 0.07 -3.38
N GLU A 148 6.03 -0.11 -3.90
CA GLU A 148 7.29 0.10 -3.19
C GLU A 148 7.44 1.55 -2.69
N TYR A 149 6.80 2.50 -3.37
CA TYR A 149 6.79 3.92 -3.00
C TYR A 149 6.18 4.18 -1.61
N GLN A 150 5.38 3.25 -1.08
CA GLN A 150 4.84 3.31 0.28
C GLN A 150 5.91 3.12 1.37
N ALA A 151 7.13 2.70 1.01
CA ALA A 151 8.30 2.72 1.88
C ALA A 151 9.33 3.73 1.38
N GLN A 152 9.93 4.48 2.30
CA GLN A 152 11.06 5.34 2.03
C GLN A 152 12.18 5.07 3.03
N SER A 153 13.38 4.86 2.51
CA SER A 153 14.60 4.64 3.30
C SER A 153 15.50 5.86 3.23
N PHE A 154 16.19 6.14 4.33
CA PHE A 154 17.08 7.28 4.48
C PHE A 154 18.31 6.88 5.27
N GLY A 155 19.46 7.46 4.90
CA GLY A 155 20.77 6.96 5.33
C GLY A 155 21.29 5.88 4.38
N PRO A 156 22.43 5.28 4.72
CA PRO A 156 23.04 4.27 3.87
C PRO A 156 22.18 3.00 3.77
N GLU A 157 22.04 2.48 2.56
CA GLU A 157 21.44 1.15 2.30
C GLU A 157 22.36 0.02 2.81
N ALA A 158 23.66 0.26 2.82
CA ALA A 158 24.68 -0.66 3.28
C ALA A 158 25.70 0.06 4.16
N THR A 159 26.05 -0.58 5.27
CA THR A 159 27.04 -0.07 6.23
C THR A 159 28.16 -1.08 6.44
N SER A 160 29.16 -0.73 7.26
CA SER A 160 30.23 -1.67 7.63
C SER A 160 29.70 -2.96 8.28
N THR A 161 28.48 -2.94 8.84
CA THR A 161 27.81 -4.09 9.44
C THR A 161 26.94 -4.89 8.45
N GLY A 162 26.80 -4.42 7.21
CA GLY A 162 26.05 -5.06 6.14
C GLY A 162 24.90 -4.22 5.60
N ASP A 163 24.13 -4.82 4.71
CA ASP A 163 22.91 -4.24 4.13
C ASP A 163 21.84 -4.07 5.23
N ARG A 164 21.05 -3.01 5.13
CA ARG A 164 19.97 -2.68 6.07
C ARG A 164 18.60 -2.75 5.40
N PRO A 165 18.18 -3.94 4.90
CA PRO A 165 16.83 -4.10 4.38
C PRO A 165 15.82 -3.98 5.51
N THR A 166 14.56 -3.72 5.16
CA THR A 166 13.46 -3.88 6.12
C THR A 166 13.48 -5.29 6.74
N GLN A 167 13.29 -5.37 8.05
CA GLN A 167 13.05 -6.62 8.78
C GLN A 167 11.57 -6.94 8.89
N ILE A 168 10.70 -6.03 8.44
CA ILE A 168 9.25 -6.19 8.49
C ILE A 168 8.80 -7.03 7.31
N LYS A 169 8.10 -8.12 7.62
CA LYS A 169 7.41 -8.93 6.62
C LYS A 169 6.04 -8.31 6.38
N TYR A 170 5.96 -7.40 5.40
CA TYR A 170 4.75 -6.60 5.17
C TYR A 170 3.48 -7.44 5.00
N ASN A 171 3.54 -8.55 4.26
CA ASN A 171 2.37 -9.42 4.06
C ASN A 171 1.81 -9.94 5.41
N LEU A 172 2.69 -10.44 6.29
CA LEU A 172 2.26 -10.93 7.62
C LEU A 172 1.74 -9.81 8.51
N LEU A 173 2.31 -8.61 8.41
CA LEU A 173 1.84 -7.44 9.15
C LEU A 173 0.46 -6.99 8.65
N ALA A 174 0.27 -6.94 7.33
CA ALA A 174 -0.98 -6.57 6.69
C ALA A 174 -2.10 -7.56 7.01
N GLU A 175 -1.83 -8.87 6.93
CA GLU A 175 -2.76 -9.93 7.36
C GLU A 175 -3.18 -9.78 8.83
N GLU A 176 -2.23 -9.46 9.72
CA GLU A 176 -2.52 -9.21 11.13
C GLU A 176 -3.39 -7.95 11.31
N LEU A 177 -3.04 -6.86 10.62
CA LEU A 177 -3.80 -5.61 10.67
C LEU A 177 -5.22 -5.78 10.08
N ALA A 178 -5.40 -6.61 9.06
CA ALA A 178 -6.69 -6.92 8.44
C ALA A 178 -7.59 -7.67 9.42
N ARG A 179 -7.07 -8.71 10.08
CA ARG A 179 -7.84 -9.42 11.11
C ARG A 179 -8.24 -8.52 12.27
N GLN A 180 -7.32 -7.66 12.72
CA GLN A 180 -7.62 -6.67 13.75
C GLN A 180 -8.63 -5.62 13.28
N ASN A 181 -8.60 -5.23 12.00
CA ASN A 181 -9.55 -4.27 11.45
C ASN A 181 -10.94 -4.89 11.31
N ASN A 182 -11.05 -6.11 10.81
CA ASN A 182 -12.32 -6.84 10.73
C ASN A 182 -12.97 -7.01 12.10
N GLN A 183 -12.19 -7.38 13.12
CA GLN A 183 -12.68 -7.41 14.50
C GLN A 183 -13.21 -6.04 14.95
N PHE A 184 -12.44 -4.97 14.68
CA PHE A 184 -12.81 -3.60 15.05
C PHE A 184 -14.09 -3.14 14.32
N ASN A 185 -14.16 -3.30 12.99
CA ASN A 185 -15.30 -2.91 12.17
C ASN A 185 -16.55 -3.69 12.54
N CYS A 186 -16.44 -4.98 12.87
CA CYS A 186 -17.54 -5.76 13.42
C CYS A 186 -18.09 -5.14 14.71
N GLU A 187 -17.22 -4.77 15.65
CA GLU A 187 -17.65 -4.12 16.90
C GLU A 187 -18.27 -2.74 16.67
N VAL A 188 -17.75 -1.97 15.72
CA VAL A 188 -18.25 -0.64 15.36
C VAL A 188 -19.62 -0.71 14.71
N LEU A 189 -19.80 -1.59 13.71
CA LEU A 189 -21.06 -1.77 12.99
C LEU A 189 -22.19 -2.22 13.93
N LYS A 190 -21.91 -3.13 14.88
CA LYS A 190 -22.90 -3.53 15.91
C LYS A 190 -23.37 -2.39 16.79
N ARG A 191 -22.56 -1.34 16.95
CA ARG A 191 -22.92 -0.14 17.70
C ARG A 191 -23.60 0.91 16.81
N GLY A 192 -23.87 0.60 15.54
CA GLY A 192 -24.38 1.53 14.54
C GLY A 192 -23.35 2.57 14.09
N GLY A 193 -22.06 2.27 14.25
CA GLY A 193 -20.98 3.10 13.72
C GLY A 193 -20.68 2.81 12.26
N VAL A 194 -19.80 3.62 11.68
CA VAL A 194 -19.29 3.43 10.31
C VAL A 194 -17.94 2.73 10.39
N PRO A 195 -17.67 1.70 9.55
CA PRO A 195 -16.35 1.08 9.47
C PRO A 195 -15.23 2.10 9.31
N SER A 196 -14.04 1.74 9.80
CA SER A 196 -12.83 2.54 9.64
C SER A 196 -11.78 1.72 8.92
N ALA A 197 -10.98 2.39 8.10
CA ALA A 197 -9.70 1.86 7.69
C ALA A 197 -8.74 1.77 8.89
N ASN A 198 -7.87 0.77 8.89
CA ASN A 198 -6.77 0.57 9.83
C ASN A 198 -5.44 0.78 9.11
N ASN A 199 -5.11 2.05 8.91
CA ASN A 199 -3.86 2.44 8.30
C ASN A 199 -2.77 2.51 9.38
N ALA A 200 -1.57 2.04 9.08
CA ALA A 200 -0.47 1.96 10.02
C ALA A 200 0.83 2.50 9.40
N ILE A 201 1.50 3.38 10.14
CA ILE A 201 2.88 3.77 9.85
C ILE A 201 3.80 2.87 10.65
N VAL A 202 4.78 2.30 9.96
CA VAL A 202 5.86 1.51 10.53
C VAL A 202 7.14 2.30 10.36
N THR A 203 7.89 2.48 11.44
CA THR A 203 9.22 3.11 11.38
C THR A 203 10.24 2.14 11.92
N GLU A 204 11.26 1.85 11.11
CA GLU A 204 12.42 1.04 11.47
C GLU A 204 13.65 1.93 11.56
N LEU A 205 14.41 1.81 12.64
CA LEU A 205 15.60 2.60 12.88
C LEU A 205 16.77 1.68 13.19
N TYR A 206 17.79 1.78 12.33
CA TYR A 206 19.09 1.15 12.48
C TYR A 206 20.10 2.17 12.97
N HIS A 207 20.98 1.77 13.89
CA HIS A 207 22.08 2.60 14.34
C HIS A 207 23.30 1.74 14.67
N ASP A 208 24.43 2.05 14.05
CA ASP A 208 25.71 1.42 14.33
C ASP A 208 26.38 2.08 15.53
N GLN A 209 26.24 1.46 16.70
CA GLN A 209 26.83 1.97 17.94
C GLN A 209 28.34 1.69 17.95
N PRO A 210 29.21 2.71 17.98
CA PRO A 210 30.64 2.51 18.15
C PRO A 210 30.95 1.93 19.53
N GLN A 211 31.91 1.01 19.60
CA GLN A 211 32.41 0.47 20.87
C GLN A 211 33.24 1.55 21.60
N LEU A 212 33.00 1.73 22.90
CA LEU A 212 33.60 2.84 23.66
C LEU A 212 35.10 2.67 23.86
N PHE A 213 35.55 1.44 24.09
CA PHE A 213 36.93 1.09 24.39
C PHE A 213 37.59 0.27 23.28
N GLY A 214 36.91 0.07 22.13
CA GLY A 214 37.40 -0.74 21.01
C GLY A 214 37.95 -2.09 21.50
N PHE A 215 37.18 -2.75 22.38
CA PHE A 215 37.75 -3.58 23.42
C PHE A 215 38.56 -4.78 22.86
N PRO A 216 39.76 -5.06 23.39
CA PRO A 216 40.91 -5.35 22.55
C PRO A 216 41.20 -6.85 22.39
N LEU A 217 41.85 -7.18 21.27
CA LEU A 217 42.44 -8.48 20.86
C LEU A 217 41.52 -9.47 20.14
N ILE A 218 40.19 -9.40 20.30
CA ILE A 218 39.21 -10.21 19.54
C ILE A 218 38.05 -9.32 19.04
N SER A 219 38.18 -7.98 19.05
CA SER A 219 37.31 -7.12 18.26
C SER A 219 37.61 -7.42 16.79
N ASN A 220 36.99 -8.48 16.30
CA ASN A 220 37.01 -8.85 14.93
C ASN A 220 36.39 -7.63 14.19
N PRO A 221 36.89 -7.21 13.01
CA PRO A 221 36.20 -6.25 12.15
C PRO A 221 34.74 -6.62 11.81
N PHE A 222 34.24 -7.74 12.32
CA PHE A 222 32.89 -8.25 12.19
C PHE A 222 31.95 -7.86 13.36
N THR A 223 32.48 -7.32 14.48
CA THR A 223 31.68 -7.00 15.69
C THR A 223 31.67 -5.53 16.08
N ASP A 224 32.45 -4.69 15.38
CA ASP A 224 32.48 -3.24 15.54
C ASP A 224 32.13 -2.62 14.18
N PRO A 225 31.08 -1.79 14.07
CA PRO A 225 30.18 -1.35 15.15
C PRO A 225 29.14 -2.40 15.60
N VAL A 226 28.46 -2.13 16.72
CA VAL A 226 27.35 -2.96 17.21
C VAL A 226 26.04 -2.47 16.58
N PRO A 227 25.39 -3.24 15.70
CA PRO A 227 24.15 -2.80 15.09
C PRO A 227 23.01 -2.84 16.10
N LEU A 228 22.36 -1.70 16.31
CA LEU A 228 21.13 -1.56 17.07
C LEU A 228 19.96 -1.42 16.11
N TYR A 229 18.87 -2.12 16.40
CA TYR A 229 17.64 -2.08 15.61
C TYR A 229 16.43 -1.88 16.52
N THR A 230 15.53 -1.01 16.11
CA THR A 230 14.21 -0.85 16.72
C THR A 230 13.17 -0.59 15.65
N HIS A 231 11.94 -1.05 15.87
CA HIS A 231 10.80 -0.67 15.05
C HIS A 231 9.64 -0.21 15.93
N THR A 232 8.76 0.63 15.38
CA THR A 232 7.53 1.06 16.04
C THR A 232 6.43 1.13 15.00
N VAL A 233 5.25 0.64 15.37
CA VAL A 233 4.05 0.68 14.54
C VAL A 233 3.03 1.56 15.25
N MET A 234 2.47 2.53 14.54
CA MET A 234 1.35 3.33 15.03
C MET A 234 0.26 3.39 13.98
N ARG A 235 -0.99 3.24 14.44
CA ARG A 235 -2.15 3.45 13.58
C ARG A 235 -2.28 4.94 13.26
N LEU A 236 -2.51 5.24 11.99
CA LEU A 236 -3.05 6.52 11.56
C LEU A 236 -4.46 6.61 12.12
N LEU A 237 -4.66 7.57 13.01
CA LEU A 237 -6.01 7.89 13.45
C LEU A 237 -6.65 8.63 12.28
N GLY A 238 -7.48 7.90 11.52
CA GLY A 238 -8.28 8.47 10.45
C GLY A 238 -8.92 9.76 10.95
N GLY A 239 -8.71 10.84 10.21
CA GLY A 239 -9.21 12.16 10.54
C GLY A 239 -10.67 12.04 10.95
N THR A 240 -10.98 12.47 12.15
CA THR A 240 -12.33 12.43 12.69
C THR A 240 -13.20 13.32 11.80
N ARG A 241 -13.91 12.72 10.83
CA ARG A 241 -14.94 13.31 9.97
C ARG A 241 -14.46 14.35 8.94
N GLY A 242 -14.40 13.92 7.68
CA GLY A 242 -14.73 14.79 6.53
C GLY A 242 -13.58 15.31 5.69
N ILE A 243 -12.35 14.85 5.89
CA ILE A 243 -11.27 15.08 4.93
C ILE A 243 -11.10 13.77 4.17
N ASN A 244 -11.31 13.82 2.85
CA ASN A 244 -10.98 12.73 1.91
C ASN A 244 -9.46 12.62 1.81
N ASP A 245 -8.78 12.42 2.95
CA ASP A 245 -7.37 12.10 2.97
C ASP A 245 -7.27 10.68 2.43
N ASN A 246 -7.09 10.56 1.12
CA ASN A 246 -6.68 9.33 0.45
C ASN A 246 -5.29 8.96 0.96
N THR A 247 -5.23 8.48 2.21
CA THR A 247 -3.97 8.12 2.86
C THR A 247 -3.29 6.98 2.13
N VAL A 248 -4.05 6.20 1.34
CA VAL A 248 -3.55 5.05 0.59
C VAL A 248 -2.60 5.44 -0.55
N GLY A 249 -2.68 6.69 -1.00
CA GLY A 249 -2.04 7.16 -2.22
C GLY A 249 -2.89 6.88 -3.46
N PRO A 250 -2.33 7.08 -4.66
CA PRO A 250 -3.01 6.81 -5.92
C PRO A 250 -3.18 5.31 -6.10
N LEU A 251 -4.34 4.78 -5.69
CA LEU A 251 -4.79 3.46 -6.10
C LEU A 251 -5.59 3.59 -7.38
N CYS A 252 -5.25 2.78 -8.37
CA CYS A 252 -6.06 2.69 -9.56
C CYS A 252 -7.30 1.83 -9.32
N LYS A 253 -8.33 2.44 -8.73
CA LYS A 253 -9.65 1.85 -8.66
C LYS A 253 -10.36 2.07 -9.98
N ALA A 254 -10.54 1.01 -10.75
CA ALA A 254 -11.15 1.05 -12.07
C ALA A 254 -12.39 0.14 -12.13
N TYR A 255 -13.35 0.52 -12.96
CA TYR A 255 -14.51 -0.30 -13.28
C TYR A 255 -14.21 -1.22 -14.47
N PRO A 256 -14.86 -2.40 -14.57
CA PRO A 256 -14.60 -3.43 -15.58
C PRO A 256 -15.18 -3.06 -16.96
N MET A 257 -15.02 -1.81 -17.37
CA MET A 257 -15.46 -1.25 -18.64
C MET A 257 -14.26 -0.66 -19.38
N THR A 258 -14.26 -0.68 -20.71
CA THR A 258 -13.15 -0.12 -21.48
C THR A 258 -13.61 0.53 -22.78
N ALA A 259 -12.81 1.47 -23.27
CA ALA A 259 -13.01 2.13 -24.56
C ALA A 259 -11.70 2.16 -25.36
N PRO A 260 -11.76 2.13 -26.70
CA PRO A 260 -10.57 2.24 -27.54
C PRO A 260 -9.97 3.65 -27.47
N GLN A 261 -8.63 3.72 -27.52
CA GLN A 261 -7.86 4.96 -27.51
C GLN A 261 -8.30 5.93 -28.61
N SER A 262 -8.62 5.40 -29.80
CA SER A 262 -9.07 6.20 -30.95
C SER A 262 -10.36 7.00 -30.69
N ILE A 263 -11.24 6.51 -29.81
CA ILE A 263 -12.41 7.26 -29.39
C ILE A 263 -11.97 8.41 -28.49
N ILE A 264 -11.17 8.13 -27.46
CA ILE A 264 -10.70 9.11 -26.47
C ILE A 264 -9.88 10.24 -27.10
N ASP A 265 -8.99 9.94 -28.03
CA ASP A 265 -8.13 10.93 -28.72
C ASP A 265 -8.94 11.98 -29.49
N SER A 266 -10.19 11.65 -29.86
CA SER A 266 -11.09 12.56 -30.57
C SER A 266 -11.94 13.44 -29.64
N LEU A 267 -11.94 13.15 -28.33
CA LEU A 267 -12.79 13.82 -27.35
C LEU A 267 -12.12 15.07 -26.76
N SER A 268 -12.96 16.01 -26.37
CA SER A 268 -12.57 17.17 -25.57
C SER A 268 -13.17 17.05 -24.18
N LEU A 269 -12.55 17.64 -23.15
CA LEU A 269 -13.12 17.67 -21.80
C LEU A 269 -14.60 18.12 -21.82
N GLY A 270 -15.47 17.32 -21.22
CA GLY A 270 -16.91 17.54 -21.17
C GLY A 270 -17.70 17.02 -22.38
N SER A 271 -17.07 16.40 -23.37
CA SER A 271 -17.81 15.78 -24.48
C SER A 271 -18.48 14.48 -24.05
N SER A 272 -19.70 14.26 -24.53
CA SER A 272 -20.42 13.00 -24.37
C SER A 272 -19.92 11.98 -25.40
N VAL A 273 -19.75 10.73 -24.98
CA VAL A 273 -19.24 9.60 -25.75
C VAL A 273 -19.99 8.33 -25.38
N ASP A 274 -20.20 7.45 -26.36
CA ASP A 274 -20.62 6.07 -26.10
C ASP A 274 -19.39 5.20 -25.85
N ILE A 275 -19.19 4.76 -24.60
CA ILE A 275 -17.99 4.00 -24.21
C ILE A 275 -18.07 2.52 -24.59
N LEU A 276 -19.26 1.98 -24.88
CA LEU A 276 -19.43 0.59 -25.37
C LEU A 276 -19.53 0.49 -26.90
N GLY A 277 -19.51 1.62 -27.61
CA GLY A 277 -20.00 1.83 -28.98
C GLY A 277 -19.25 1.17 -30.15
N GLY A 278 -18.70 -0.04 -29.99
CA GLY A 278 -18.19 -0.85 -31.09
C GLY A 278 -19.28 -1.71 -31.73
N ALA A 279 -19.56 -1.54 -33.03
CA ALA A 279 -20.46 -2.42 -33.80
C ALA A 279 -19.80 -3.79 -34.17
N GLY A 280 -18.97 -4.32 -33.27
CA GLY A 280 -18.21 -5.55 -33.45
C GLY A 280 -19.02 -6.81 -33.06
N PRO A 281 -18.73 -7.98 -33.66
CA PRO A 281 -19.45 -9.24 -33.39
C PRO A 281 -19.08 -9.94 -32.06
N SER A 282 -18.36 -9.29 -31.13
CA SER A 282 -18.02 -9.84 -29.80
C SER A 282 -18.42 -8.89 -28.67
N ASP A 283 -18.31 -9.35 -27.42
CA ASP A 283 -18.63 -8.58 -26.20
C ASP A 283 -17.60 -7.47 -25.93
N TRP A 284 -17.62 -6.43 -26.77
CA TRP A 284 -16.69 -5.30 -26.69
C TRP A 284 -17.03 -4.44 -25.48
N GLY A 285 -15.98 -3.95 -24.81
CA GLY A 285 -16.09 -2.92 -23.77
C GLY A 285 -16.28 -3.43 -22.34
N TRP A 286 -16.37 -4.75 -22.11
CA TRP A 286 -16.40 -5.34 -20.77
C TRP A 286 -15.11 -6.10 -20.47
N LEU A 287 -14.64 -5.96 -19.23
CA LEU A 287 -13.41 -6.54 -18.73
C LEU A 287 -13.68 -7.50 -17.57
N SER A 288 -12.68 -8.29 -17.24
CA SER A 288 -12.64 -9.10 -16.03
C SER A 288 -11.26 -8.98 -15.40
N TRP A 289 -11.21 -8.63 -14.12
CA TRP A 289 -9.97 -8.46 -13.36
C TRP A 289 -9.28 -9.80 -13.13
N ASN A 290 -10.05 -10.87 -12.87
CA ASN A 290 -9.53 -12.23 -12.73
C ASN A 290 -9.79 -13.07 -13.99
N PRO A 291 -8.74 -13.52 -14.70
CA PRO A 291 -8.91 -14.27 -15.93
C PRO A 291 -9.55 -15.66 -15.73
N GLY A 292 -9.59 -16.16 -14.50
CA GLY A 292 -10.25 -17.40 -14.12
C GLY A 292 -11.78 -17.30 -14.03
N GLU A 293 -12.31 -16.09 -13.85
CA GLU A 293 -13.75 -15.84 -13.65
C GLU A 293 -14.37 -15.24 -14.92
N ASP A 294 -15.61 -15.62 -15.24
CA ASP A 294 -16.37 -15.04 -16.37
C ASP A 294 -17.89 -15.07 -16.19
N ASP A 295 -18.37 -15.35 -14.97
CA ASP A 295 -19.79 -15.44 -14.72
C ASP A 295 -20.40 -14.08 -14.34
N GLU A 296 -21.72 -14.00 -14.47
CA GLU A 296 -22.48 -12.79 -14.24
C GLU A 296 -22.39 -12.27 -12.79
N ASN A 297 -22.29 -13.16 -11.79
CA ASN A 297 -22.20 -12.72 -10.40
C ASN A 297 -20.87 -12.01 -10.16
N TYR A 298 -19.79 -12.55 -10.72
CA TYR A 298 -18.48 -11.91 -10.66
C TYR A 298 -18.50 -10.50 -11.27
N LEU A 299 -19.09 -10.33 -12.46
CA LEU A 299 -19.24 -8.99 -13.05
C LEU A 299 -20.08 -8.04 -12.17
N ASN A 300 -21.14 -8.55 -11.55
CA ASN A 300 -21.95 -7.75 -10.64
C ASN A 300 -21.17 -7.31 -9.40
N ASP A 301 -20.28 -8.16 -8.89
CA ASP A 301 -19.38 -7.81 -7.80
C ASP A 301 -18.37 -6.74 -8.26
N GLU A 302 -17.76 -6.89 -9.45
CA GLU A 302 -16.82 -5.90 -10.01
C GLU A 302 -17.46 -4.53 -10.30
N LEU A 303 -18.77 -4.51 -10.58
CA LEU A 303 -19.54 -3.28 -10.73
C LEU A 303 -19.99 -2.68 -9.40
N SER A 304 -20.07 -3.49 -8.35
CA SER A 304 -20.46 -3.06 -7.01
C SER A 304 -19.28 -2.51 -6.21
N TYR A 305 -18.08 -3.05 -6.44
CA TYR A 305 -16.85 -2.76 -5.69
C TYR A 305 -15.71 -2.41 -6.66
N ASP A 306 -15.36 -1.13 -6.76
CA ASP A 306 -14.28 -0.67 -7.64
C ASP A 306 -12.88 -1.10 -7.13
N GLU A 307 -12.81 -1.51 -5.85
CA GLU A 307 -11.65 -2.13 -5.22
C GLU A 307 -11.21 -3.45 -5.85
N MET A 308 -12.10 -4.15 -6.56
CA MET A 308 -11.74 -5.45 -7.17
C MET A 308 -10.61 -5.33 -8.20
N SER A 309 -10.48 -4.17 -8.86
CA SER A 309 -9.35 -3.86 -9.75
C SER A 309 -7.99 -3.85 -9.04
N VAL A 310 -7.98 -3.70 -7.72
CA VAL A 310 -6.78 -3.74 -6.87
C VAL A 310 -6.61 -5.11 -6.22
N ASN A 311 -7.71 -5.73 -5.76
CA ASN A 311 -7.64 -6.95 -4.95
C ASN A 311 -7.56 -8.25 -5.74
N ASP A 312 -8.19 -8.29 -6.91
CA ASP A 312 -8.44 -9.53 -7.65
C ASP A 312 -7.92 -9.46 -9.08
N TYR A 313 -7.23 -8.37 -9.43
CA TYR A 313 -6.57 -8.28 -10.72
C TYR A 313 -5.46 -9.32 -10.84
N THR A 314 -5.44 -10.01 -11.97
CA THR A 314 -4.36 -10.92 -12.36
C THR A 314 -4.07 -10.75 -13.85
N ASN A 315 -2.83 -10.39 -14.18
CA ASN A 315 -2.42 -10.20 -15.56
C ASN A 315 -2.47 -11.54 -16.32
N PRO A 316 -3.29 -11.70 -17.36
CA PRO A 316 -3.44 -12.95 -18.10
C PRO A 316 -2.16 -13.33 -18.87
N ASN A 317 -1.24 -12.40 -19.11
CA ASN A 317 0.06 -12.70 -19.72
C ASN A 317 1.12 -13.05 -18.68
N GLN A 318 0.92 -12.67 -17.41
CA GLN A 318 1.87 -12.84 -16.31
C GLN A 318 1.11 -13.11 -14.99
N ALA A 319 0.79 -14.37 -14.69
CA ALA A 319 -0.09 -14.70 -13.56
C ALA A 319 0.44 -14.33 -12.15
N GLU A 320 1.72 -13.96 -12.03
CA GLU A 320 2.30 -13.47 -10.77
C GLU A 320 2.15 -11.95 -10.60
N ASP A 321 1.70 -11.26 -11.65
CA ASP A 321 1.44 -9.83 -11.65
C ASP A 321 -0.04 -9.57 -11.30
N HIS A 322 -0.22 -8.99 -10.11
CA HIS A 322 -1.51 -8.68 -9.52
C HIS A 322 -1.72 -7.17 -9.36
N THR A 323 -0.95 -6.35 -10.06
CA THR A 323 -1.07 -4.88 -9.98
C THR A 323 -1.46 -4.33 -11.34
N LEU A 324 -2.60 -3.64 -11.40
CA LEU A 324 -3.10 -3.10 -12.65
C LEU A 324 -2.34 -1.84 -13.06
N ASN A 325 -1.54 -1.92 -14.13
CA ASN A 325 -0.75 -0.81 -14.68
C ASN A 325 -1.03 -0.58 -16.18
N VAL A 326 -0.54 0.57 -16.67
CA VAL A 326 -0.42 0.81 -18.13
C VAL A 326 0.60 -0.17 -18.72
N GLY A 327 0.23 -0.82 -19.82
CA GLY A 327 1.02 -1.85 -20.49
C GLY A 327 0.63 -3.28 -20.09
N ASP A 328 -0.30 -3.44 -19.14
CA ASP A 328 -0.79 -4.75 -18.76
C ASP A 328 -1.93 -5.23 -19.65
N TYR A 329 -2.17 -6.54 -19.64
CA TYR A 329 -3.30 -7.14 -20.32
C TYR A 329 -4.46 -7.31 -19.34
N VAL A 330 -5.70 -7.09 -19.81
CA VAL A 330 -6.91 -7.39 -19.04
C VAL A 330 -7.82 -8.25 -19.89
N LYS A 331 -8.34 -9.34 -19.33
CA LYS A 331 -9.21 -10.27 -20.06
C LYS A 331 -10.51 -9.58 -20.45
N SER A 332 -11.00 -9.86 -21.66
CA SER A 332 -12.35 -9.47 -22.07
C SER A 332 -13.39 -10.36 -21.38
N PHE A 333 -14.46 -9.76 -20.88
CA PHE A 333 -15.55 -10.51 -20.28
C PHE A 333 -16.41 -11.19 -21.36
N ASN A 334 -16.53 -12.52 -21.32
CA ASN A 334 -17.28 -13.32 -22.30
C ASN A 334 -18.62 -13.85 -21.75
N GLY A 335 -18.97 -13.48 -20.52
CA GLY A 335 -20.17 -13.92 -19.83
C GLY A 335 -21.45 -13.18 -20.22
N THR A 336 -22.51 -13.41 -19.47
CA THR A 336 -23.80 -12.72 -19.69
C THR A 336 -23.76 -11.33 -19.05
N VAL A 337 -23.67 -10.29 -19.87
CA VAL A 337 -23.67 -8.87 -19.41
C VAL A 337 -25.06 -8.22 -19.40
N ASN A 338 -26.12 -8.97 -19.72
CA ASN A 338 -27.46 -8.43 -20.00
C ASN A 338 -28.53 -8.96 -19.04
N SER A 339 -28.21 -9.03 -17.75
CA SER A 339 -29.19 -9.42 -16.75
C SER A 339 -29.91 -8.22 -16.14
N SER A 340 -30.94 -8.49 -15.32
CA SER A 340 -31.59 -7.43 -14.54
C SER A 340 -30.65 -6.79 -13.52
N ASP A 341 -29.72 -7.58 -12.98
CA ASP A 341 -28.92 -7.20 -11.83
C ASP A 341 -27.75 -6.33 -12.29
N THR A 342 -27.06 -6.73 -13.37
CA THR A 342 -26.06 -5.88 -14.04
C THR A 342 -26.68 -4.55 -14.48
N ARG A 343 -27.91 -4.56 -15.02
CA ARG A 343 -28.63 -3.32 -15.39
C ARG A 343 -28.91 -2.43 -14.19
N ALA A 344 -29.33 -3.00 -13.07
CA ALA A 344 -29.61 -2.24 -11.84
C ALA A 344 -28.34 -1.59 -11.29
N LEU A 345 -27.21 -2.31 -11.32
CA LEU A 345 -25.90 -1.78 -10.91
C LEU A 345 -25.41 -0.68 -11.85
N MET A 346 -25.53 -0.88 -13.16
CA MET A 346 -25.19 0.15 -14.15
C MET A 346 -26.04 1.41 -14.01
N GLU A 347 -27.33 1.27 -13.74
CA GLU A 347 -28.22 2.41 -13.46
C GLU A 347 -27.80 3.15 -12.19
N ALA A 348 -27.30 2.42 -11.17
CA ALA A 348 -26.78 3.03 -9.95
C ALA A 348 -25.52 3.87 -10.20
N LEU A 349 -24.73 3.55 -11.24
CA LEU A 349 -23.57 4.33 -11.65
C LEU A 349 -23.93 5.63 -12.39
N VAL A 350 -25.19 5.82 -12.82
CA VAL A 350 -25.61 7.05 -13.50
C VAL A 350 -25.41 8.27 -12.60
N GLY A 351 -24.69 9.26 -13.13
CA GLY A 351 -24.29 10.48 -12.45
C GLY A 351 -22.99 10.36 -11.65
N GLN A 352 -22.43 9.15 -11.49
CA GLN A 352 -21.17 8.93 -10.79
C GLN A 352 -19.96 9.16 -11.70
N GLU A 353 -18.87 9.66 -11.11
CA GLU A 353 -17.57 9.74 -11.76
C GLU A 353 -16.83 8.44 -11.51
N ILE A 354 -16.43 7.76 -12.58
CA ILE A 354 -15.74 6.47 -12.53
C ILE A 354 -14.45 6.54 -13.34
N VAL A 355 -13.52 5.65 -13.02
CA VAL A 355 -12.32 5.43 -13.82
C VAL A 355 -12.49 4.17 -14.66
N ILE A 356 -12.11 4.25 -15.93
CA ILE A 356 -12.09 3.11 -16.85
C ILE A 356 -10.72 3.02 -17.55
N PRO A 357 -10.20 1.80 -17.77
CA PRO A 357 -9.03 1.58 -18.61
C PRO A 357 -9.35 1.83 -20.09
N ILE A 358 -8.35 2.28 -20.84
CA ILE A 358 -8.38 2.50 -22.28
C ILE A 358 -7.36 1.57 -22.94
N TRP A 359 -7.64 1.11 -24.16
CA TRP A 359 -6.77 0.18 -24.87
C TRP A 359 -6.33 0.71 -26.25
N ASP A 360 -5.09 0.40 -26.66
CA ASP A 360 -4.40 1.04 -27.81
C ASP A 360 -4.53 0.30 -29.16
N ASP A 361 -5.06 -0.92 -29.18
CA ASP A 361 -4.85 -1.79 -30.35
C ASP A 361 -5.81 -1.43 -31.53
N PRO A 362 -5.31 -1.04 -32.71
CA PRO A 362 -6.17 -0.84 -33.88
C PRO A 362 -6.80 -2.14 -34.40
N ASP A 363 -6.25 -3.31 -34.08
CA ASP A 363 -6.69 -4.64 -34.55
C ASP A 363 -7.66 -5.35 -33.58
N GLY A 364 -7.85 -4.85 -32.35
CA GLY A 364 -8.79 -5.42 -31.37
C GLY A 364 -8.13 -6.09 -30.15
N PHE A 365 -8.71 -7.19 -29.68
CA PHE A 365 -8.16 -7.97 -28.56
C PHE A 365 -7.01 -8.88 -29.03
N VAL A 366 -6.05 -9.13 -28.15
CA VAL A 366 -5.02 -10.16 -28.34
C VAL A 366 -5.53 -11.48 -27.77
N THR A 367 -5.21 -12.59 -28.43
CA THR A 367 -5.50 -13.92 -27.91
C THR A 367 -4.27 -14.48 -27.20
N LEU A 368 -4.33 -14.61 -25.87
CA LEU A 368 -3.27 -15.13 -25.02
C LEU A 368 -3.53 -16.58 -24.63
N ASP A 369 -2.46 -17.31 -24.31
CA ASP A 369 -2.59 -18.63 -23.68
C ASP A 369 -3.05 -18.43 -22.23
N ASN A 370 -4.00 -19.25 -21.76
CA ASN A 370 -4.51 -19.13 -20.40
C ASN A 370 -3.44 -19.61 -19.39
N PRO A 371 -2.96 -18.74 -18.49
CA PRO A 371 -1.93 -19.11 -17.54
C PRO A 371 -2.44 -20.09 -16.46
N ASN A 372 -3.75 -20.15 -16.24
CA ASN A 372 -4.39 -20.97 -15.20
C ASN A 372 -4.79 -22.38 -15.66
N GLY A 373 -4.49 -22.76 -16.92
CA GLY A 373 -4.54 -24.15 -17.38
C GLY A 373 -5.07 -24.36 -18.80
N PRO A 374 -4.85 -25.56 -19.38
CA PRO A 374 -5.32 -25.90 -20.72
C PRO A 374 -6.80 -26.37 -20.74
N PRO A 375 -7.59 -26.04 -21.80
CA PRO A 375 -7.72 -24.78 -22.54
C PRO A 375 -9.11 -24.13 -22.27
N PRO A 376 -9.28 -22.79 -22.36
CA PRO A 376 -9.24 -22.06 -23.63
C PRO A 376 -8.33 -20.83 -23.61
N LYS A 377 -7.89 -20.39 -24.79
CA LYS A 377 -7.20 -19.11 -24.97
C LYS A 377 -8.09 -17.96 -24.50
N VAL A 378 -7.50 -16.93 -23.89
CA VAL A 378 -8.23 -15.75 -23.41
C VAL A 378 -8.07 -14.61 -24.41
N GLN A 379 -9.16 -13.88 -24.66
CA GLN A 379 -9.11 -12.60 -25.35
C GLN A 379 -8.79 -11.53 -24.31
N ALA A 380 -7.82 -10.67 -24.59
CA ALA A 380 -7.36 -9.66 -23.65
C ALA A 380 -7.04 -8.34 -24.36
N TYR A 381 -7.23 -7.23 -23.65
CA TYR A 381 -6.93 -5.88 -24.10
C TYR A 381 -5.63 -5.39 -23.44
N LEU A 382 -4.76 -4.75 -24.21
CA LEU A 382 -3.57 -4.09 -23.68
C LEU A 382 -3.95 -2.69 -23.21
N ILE A 383 -3.75 -2.41 -21.92
CA ILE A 383 -4.10 -1.11 -21.34
C ILE A 383 -3.08 -0.05 -21.76
N SER A 384 -3.58 1.03 -22.35
CA SER A 384 -2.80 2.16 -22.87
C SER A 384 -2.79 3.35 -21.93
N SER A 385 -3.91 3.59 -21.26
CA SER A 385 -4.14 4.70 -20.34
C SER A 385 -5.39 4.45 -19.51
N PHE A 386 -5.67 5.35 -18.56
CA PHE A 386 -6.89 5.37 -17.78
C PHE A 386 -7.54 6.74 -17.89
N VAL A 387 -8.88 6.76 -17.87
CA VAL A 387 -9.64 8.01 -17.99
C VAL A 387 -10.75 8.10 -16.95
N LYS A 388 -11.05 9.33 -16.52
CA LYS A 388 -12.23 9.64 -15.72
C LYS A 388 -13.39 9.94 -16.64
N VAL A 389 -14.52 9.29 -16.41
CA VAL A 389 -15.78 9.54 -17.11
C VAL A 389 -16.92 9.68 -16.11
N ARG A 390 -17.95 10.43 -16.47
CA ARG A 390 -19.21 10.46 -15.72
C ARG A 390 -20.28 9.72 -16.51
N ILE A 391 -20.90 8.70 -15.94
CA ILE A 391 -21.99 8.00 -16.63
C ILE A 391 -23.21 8.94 -16.68
N GLU A 392 -23.74 9.20 -17.87
CA GLU A 392 -24.90 10.11 -18.07
C GLU A 392 -26.19 9.32 -18.26
N ALA A 393 -26.12 8.23 -19.01
CA ALA A 393 -27.24 7.35 -19.27
C ALA A 393 -26.75 5.95 -19.63
N VAL A 394 -27.50 4.95 -19.19
CA VAL A 394 -27.36 3.57 -19.62
C VAL A 394 -28.63 3.26 -20.42
N ASP A 395 -28.53 3.23 -21.75
CA ASP A 395 -29.69 2.90 -22.57
C ASP A 395 -30.07 1.43 -22.35
N ASP A 396 -31.37 1.15 -22.46
CA ASP A 396 -31.93 -0.17 -22.21
C ASP A 396 -31.18 -1.25 -23.01
N ILE A 397 -30.39 -2.06 -22.29
CA ILE A 397 -29.54 -3.14 -22.82
C ILE A 397 -30.40 -4.21 -23.56
N THR A 398 -31.73 -4.08 -23.56
CA THR A 398 -32.64 -4.88 -24.39
C THR A 398 -32.77 -4.44 -25.86
N ILE A 399 -32.30 -3.23 -26.22
CA ILE A 399 -32.26 -2.74 -27.61
C ILE A 399 -30.97 -3.25 -28.29
N PRO A 400 -30.99 -3.61 -29.59
CA PRO A 400 -29.82 -4.16 -30.29
C PRO A 400 -28.58 -3.23 -30.35
N GLN A 401 -28.70 -1.96 -29.96
CA GLN A 401 -27.57 -1.06 -29.79
C GLN A 401 -27.41 -0.78 -28.30
N LYS A 402 -26.51 -1.52 -27.66
CA LYS A 402 -26.09 -1.29 -26.28
C LYS A 402 -25.24 -0.02 -26.29
N THR A 403 -25.68 1.04 -25.62
CA THR A 403 -24.87 2.26 -25.49
C THR A 403 -24.77 2.64 -24.02
N ILE A 404 -23.56 2.97 -23.58
CA ILE A 404 -23.33 3.63 -22.29
C ILE A 404 -22.82 5.01 -22.61
N MET A 405 -23.70 5.99 -22.43
CA MET A 405 -23.35 7.39 -22.66
C MET A 405 -22.64 7.93 -21.43
N ALA A 406 -21.43 8.42 -21.62
CA ALA A 406 -20.64 9.03 -20.56
C ALA A 406 -20.06 10.37 -20.99
N THR A 407 -19.81 11.27 -20.05
CA THR A 407 -19.10 12.52 -20.26
C THR A 407 -17.62 12.30 -19.93
N TYR A 408 -16.73 12.59 -20.89
CA TYR A 408 -15.28 12.51 -20.67
C TYR A 408 -14.80 13.63 -19.74
N LEU A 409 -14.16 13.27 -18.62
CA LEU A 409 -13.67 14.23 -17.61
C LEU A 409 -12.17 14.45 -17.68
N GLY A 410 -11.43 13.67 -18.45
CA GLY A 410 -9.98 13.77 -18.60
C GLY A 410 -9.23 12.48 -18.27
N PRO A 411 -7.89 12.51 -18.31
CA PRO A 411 -7.06 11.39 -17.87
C PRO A 411 -7.25 11.12 -16.37
N ALA A 412 -7.17 9.85 -15.98
CA ALA A 412 -7.12 9.45 -14.57
C ALA A 412 -5.67 9.46 -14.10
N GLU A 413 -5.17 10.62 -13.69
CA GLU A 413 -3.77 10.79 -13.23
C GLU A 413 -3.43 9.89 -12.04
N ASP A 414 -4.42 9.54 -11.21
CA ASP A 414 -4.28 8.64 -10.05
C ASP A 414 -4.02 7.17 -10.45
N CYS A 415 -4.20 6.81 -11.72
CA CYS A 415 -3.96 5.47 -12.25
C CYS A 415 -2.69 5.40 -13.11
N MET A 416 -2.02 6.53 -13.33
CA MET A 416 -0.82 6.54 -14.14
C MET A 416 0.39 6.30 -13.24
N PRO A 417 1.29 5.36 -13.59
CA PRO A 417 2.56 5.30 -12.90
C PRO A 417 3.22 6.68 -13.00
N PRO A 418 3.79 7.20 -11.89
CA PRO A 418 4.44 8.50 -11.89
C PRO A 418 5.47 8.53 -13.02
N ALA A 419 5.45 9.60 -13.83
CA ALA A 419 6.39 9.75 -14.92
C ALA A 419 7.81 9.57 -14.36
N SER A 420 8.51 8.55 -14.85
CA SER A 420 9.87 8.26 -14.38
C SER A 420 10.73 9.53 -14.51
N PRO A 421 11.39 9.98 -13.44
CA PRO A 421 12.05 11.29 -13.39
C PRO A 421 13.21 11.47 -14.37
#